data_AF-A0A1J7BDX1-F1
#
_entry.id   AF-A0A1J7BDX1-F1
#
_cell.length_a   1.000
_cell.length_b   1.000
_cell.length_c   1.000
_cell.angle_alpha   90.00
_cell.angle_beta   90.00
_cell.angle_gamma   90.00
#
_symmetry.space_group_name_H-M   'P 1'
#
loop_
_entity.id
_entity.type
_entity.pdbx_description
1 polymer ?
#
loop_
_entity_poly.entity_id
_entity_poly.type
_entity_poly.pdbx_seq_one_letter_code
_entity_poly.pdbx_strand_id
1 'polypeptide(L)'
;MRQAFAHDALVAMEPDGDQRAPGAAITTALCGHWEHPPPCPLAPHHTAAERTGTGDGADVRLRILFAADPADEAEVRTRIDSALAAGTGWRLRTAGPGRVRENEAAHADELIRA
;
A
#
# COMPACT_ATOMS: atom_id res chain seq x y z
N MET A 1 7.44 11.88 -15.68
CA MET A 1 6.03 12.27 -15.38
C MET A 1 5.43 11.13 -14.60
N ARG A 2 4.68 11.40 -13.53
CA ARG A 2 4.13 10.32 -12.69
C ARG A 2 3.08 9.49 -13.45
N GLN A 3 3.08 8.19 -13.20
CA GLN A 3 2.06 7.24 -13.64
C GLN A 3 1.47 6.55 -12.42
N ALA A 4 0.21 6.13 -12.51
CA ALA A 4 -0.44 5.38 -11.45
C ALA A 4 -0.16 3.87 -11.58
N PHE A 5 0.12 3.26 -10.44
CA PHE A 5 0.38 1.85 -10.30
C PHE A 5 -0.48 1.28 -9.17
N ALA A 6 -0.72 -0.02 -9.24
CA ALA A 6 -1.32 -0.76 -8.15
C ALA A 6 -0.38 -1.83 -7.61
N HIS A 7 -0.51 -2.11 -6.32
CA HIS A 7 0.15 -3.19 -5.62
C HIS A 7 -0.88 -3.88 -4.72
N ASP A 8 -0.96 -5.21 -4.82
CA ASP A 8 -1.87 -6.04 -4.06
C ASP A 8 -1.09 -6.84 -3.03
N ALA A 9 -1.60 -6.92 -1.82
CA ALA A 9 -1.01 -7.77 -0.79
C ALA A 9 -2.06 -8.47 0.06
N LEU A 10 -1.67 -9.59 0.64
CA LEU A 10 -2.45 -10.37 1.60
C LEU A 10 -1.60 -10.58 2.85
N VAL A 11 -2.14 -10.23 4.00
CA VAL A 11 -1.50 -10.49 5.29
C VAL A 11 -2.42 -11.30 6.18
N ALA A 12 -1.90 -12.29 6.90
CA ALA A 12 -2.64 -12.93 7.96
C ALA A 12 -2.58 -12.07 9.22
N MET A 13 -3.71 -11.90 9.88
CA MET A 13 -3.83 -11.06 11.07
C MET A 13 -4.83 -11.67 12.04
N GLU A 14 -4.54 -11.57 13.33
CA GLU A 14 -5.51 -11.97 14.36
C GLU A 14 -6.83 -11.21 14.21
N PRO A 15 -7.96 -11.79 14.65
CA PRO A 15 -9.28 -11.18 14.49
C PRO A 15 -9.40 -9.76 15.08
N ASP A 16 -8.66 -9.48 16.15
CA ASP A 16 -8.64 -8.21 16.88
C ASP A 16 -7.48 -7.28 16.48
N GLY A 17 -6.59 -7.71 15.58
CA GLY A 17 -5.50 -6.89 15.08
C GLY A 17 -5.96 -5.59 14.39
N ASP A 18 -5.15 -4.54 14.42
CA ASP A 18 -5.49 -3.31 13.69
C ASP A 18 -5.24 -3.50 12.18
N GLN A 19 -6.32 -3.67 11.42
CA GLN A 19 -6.26 -3.83 9.97
C GLN A 19 -5.63 -2.64 9.22
N ARG A 20 -5.52 -1.47 9.88
CA ARG A 20 -4.91 -0.25 9.30
C ARG A 20 -3.40 -0.20 9.53
N ALA A 21 -2.86 -1.01 10.44
CA ALA A 21 -1.44 -1.00 10.78
C ALA A 21 -0.51 -1.30 9.59
N PRO A 22 -0.84 -2.24 8.66
CA PRO A 22 -0.04 -2.42 7.44
C PRO A 22 0.03 -1.15 6.57
N GLY A 23 -1.09 -0.43 6.43
CA GLY A 23 -1.13 0.84 5.69
C GLY A 23 -0.24 1.90 6.34
N ALA A 24 -0.26 2.02 7.67
CA ALA A 24 0.60 2.95 8.40
C ALA A 24 2.10 2.63 8.23
N ALA A 25 2.46 1.34 8.19
CA ALA A 25 3.83 0.91 7.90
C ALA A 25 4.26 1.28 6.47
N ILE A 26 3.39 1.07 5.48
CA ILE A 26 3.63 1.50 4.08
C ILE A 26 3.82 3.02 4.01
N THR A 27 2.94 3.80 4.65
CA THR A 27 3.07 5.27 4.69
C THR A 27 4.40 5.70 5.30
N THR A 28 4.82 5.07 6.39
CA THR A 28 6.12 5.36 7.03
C THR A 28 7.29 5.05 6.09
N ALA A 29 7.23 3.93 5.36
CA ALA A 29 8.29 3.54 4.43
C ALA A 29 8.37 4.44 3.18
N LEU A 30 7.23 4.92 2.67
CA LEU A 30 7.17 5.74 1.46
C LEU A 30 7.36 7.24 1.74
N CYS A 31 6.78 7.76 2.82
CA CYS A 31 6.92 9.16 3.20
C CYS A 31 8.13 9.44 4.10
N GLY A 32 8.83 8.40 4.56
CA GLY A 32 9.96 8.54 5.46
C GLY A 32 9.56 9.17 6.80
N HIS A 33 10.32 10.16 7.24
CA HIS A 33 10.19 10.79 8.55
C HIS A 33 9.21 11.97 8.55
N TRP A 34 7.96 11.80 8.09
CA TRP A 34 6.83 12.74 8.27
C TRP A 34 7.03 14.25 7.95
N GLU A 35 8.19 14.69 7.45
CA GLU A 35 8.59 16.09 7.29
C GLU A 35 8.81 16.44 5.81
N HIS A 36 7.86 16.05 4.96
CA HIS A 36 7.81 16.54 3.59
C HIS A 36 6.48 17.28 3.41
N PRO A 37 6.48 18.53 2.92
CA PRO A 37 5.23 19.19 2.61
C PRO A 37 4.48 18.37 1.56
N PRO A 38 3.15 18.22 1.68
CA PRO A 38 2.37 17.54 0.66
C PRO A 38 2.53 18.27 -0.70
N PRO A 39 2.56 17.52 -1.81
CA PRO A 39 2.44 16.06 -1.90
C PRO A 39 3.71 15.28 -1.54
N CYS A 40 3.55 13.99 -1.19
CA CYS A 40 4.68 13.08 -1.03
C CYS A 40 5.59 13.13 -2.28
N PRO A 41 6.90 13.41 -2.12
CA PRO A 41 7.78 13.60 -3.27
C PRO A 41 8.03 12.28 -4.02
N LEU A 42 8.15 11.17 -3.28
CA LEU A 42 8.45 9.86 -3.84
C LEU A 42 7.21 9.24 -4.52
N ALA A 43 6.13 9.06 -3.76
CA ALA A 43 4.92 8.44 -4.28
C ALA A 43 3.68 8.83 -3.47
N PRO A 44 2.86 9.79 -3.94
CA PRO A 44 1.49 9.93 -3.45
C PRO A 44 0.79 8.57 -3.51
N HIS A 45 0.21 8.13 -2.41
CA HIS A 45 -0.33 6.77 -2.30
C HIS A 45 -1.57 6.71 -1.42
N HIS A 46 -2.32 5.64 -1.60
CA HIS A 46 -3.46 5.28 -0.79
C HIS A 46 -3.45 3.77 -0.54
N THR A 47 -3.80 3.35 0.67
CA THR A 47 -3.94 1.94 1.03
C THR A 47 -5.35 1.69 1.55
N ALA A 48 -6.12 0.87 0.83
CA ALA A 48 -7.34 0.27 1.36
C ALA A 48 -7.01 -1.07 2.02
N ALA A 49 -7.66 -1.36 3.15
CA ALA A 49 -7.51 -2.62 3.87
C ALA A 49 -8.89 -3.21 4.16
N GLU A 50 -9.10 -4.46 3.76
CA GLU A 50 -10.35 -5.19 3.91
C GLU A 50 -10.09 -6.55 4.54
N ARG A 51 -10.76 -6.87 5.65
CA ARG A 51 -10.73 -8.21 6.24
C ARG A 51 -11.52 -9.17 5.36
N THR A 52 -10.93 -10.31 5.04
CA THR A 52 -11.56 -11.39 4.31
C THR A 52 -11.59 -12.66 5.14
N GLY A 53 -12.81 -13.20 5.34
CA GLY A 53 -13.07 -14.35 6.19
C GLY A 53 -13.74 -13.98 7.52
N THR A 54 -14.43 -14.95 8.12
CA THR A 54 -15.06 -14.85 9.45
C THR A 54 -14.55 -16.03 10.30
N GLY A 55 -13.70 -15.77 11.31
CA GLY A 55 -13.15 -16.80 12.21
C GLY A 55 -11.70 -16.55 12.63
N ASP A 56 -11.08 -17.54 13.31
CA ASP A 56 -9.74 -17.49 13.96
C ASP A 56 -8.53 -17.43 12.99
N GLY A 57 -8.76 -17.01 11.75
CA GLY A 57 -7.76 -16.95 10.69
C GLY A 57 -8.19 -15.95 9.62
N ALA A 58 -8.29 -14.68 10.01
CA ALA A 58 -8.68 -13.61 9.11
C ALA A 58 -7.47 -13.13 8.30
N ASP A 59 -7.60 -13.14 6.98
CA ASP A 59 -6.66 -12.42 6.13
C ASP A 59 -7.13 -10.97 5.97
N VAL A 60 -6.19 -10.04 5.82
CA VAL A 60 -6.45 -8.66 5.42
C VAL A 60 -5.91 -8.50 4.00
N ARG A 61 -6.82 -8.21 3.07
CA ARG A 61 -6.47 -7.80 1.71
C ARG A 61 -6.11 -6.32 1.71
N LEU A 62 -4.96 -6.02 1.14
CA LEU A 62 -4.47 -4.67 0.97
C LEU A 62 -4.49 -4.32 -0.51
N ARG A 63 -5.10 -3.17 -0.81
CA ARG A 63 -5.09 -2.56 -2.14
C ARG A 63 -4.34 -1.23 -2.04
N ILE A 64 -3.15 -1.19 -2.62
CA ILE A 64 -2.30 -0.01 -2.63
C ILE A 64 -2.33 0.61 -4.03
N LEU A 65 -2.76 1.87 -4.11
CA LEU A 65 -2.59 2.71 -5.29
C LEU A 65 -1.49 3.72 -5.01
N PHE A 66 -0.60 3.93 -5.97
CA PHE A 66 0.44 4.95 -5.85
C PHE A 66 0.76 5.57 -7.20
N ALA A 67 1.20 6.83 -7.19
CA ALA A 67 1.70 7.52 -8.36
C ALA A 67 3.21 7.77 -8.23
N ALA A 68 4.01 7.34 -9.20
CA ALA A 68 5.47 7.51 -9.17
C ALA A 68 6.01 7.77 -10.58
N ASP A 69 7.23 8.31 -10.70
CA ASP A 69 7.91 8.23 -11.99
C ASP A 69 8.14 6.75 -12.36
N PRO A 70 7.94 6.32 -13.61
CA PRO A 70 8.15 4.92 -14.00
C PRO A 70 9.54 4.38 -13.65
N ALA A 71 10.57 5.24 -13.61
CA ALA A 71 11.91 4.84 -13.19
C ALA A 71 11.98 4.44 -11.69
N ASP A 72 11.08 4.97 -10.86
CA ASP A 72 11.02 4.74 -9.42
C ASP A 72 10.03 3.63 -9.02
N GLU A 73 9.27 3.06 -9.96
CA GLU A 73 8.24 2.05 -9.67
C GLU A 73 8.80 0.87 -8.86
N ALA A 74 9.94 0.33 -9.28
CA ALA A 74 10.56 -0.83 -8.63
C ALA A 74 11.00 -0.52 -7.19
N GLU A 75 11.50 0.69 -6.95
CA GLU A 75 11.90 1.16 -5.62
C GLU A 75 10.68 1.31 -4.69
N VAL A 76 9.60 1.92 -5.18
CA VAL A 76 8.35 2.06 -4.40
C VAL A 76 7.79 0.69 -4.01
N ARG A 77 7.78 -0.28 -4.94
CA ARG A 77 7.34 -1.65 -4.67
C ARG A 77 8.21 -2.33 -3.62
N THR A 78 9.54 -2.20 -3.73
CA THR A 78 10.49 -2.77 -2.77
C THR A 78 10.27 -2.24 -1.36
N ARG A 79 9.95 -0.95 -1.22
CA ARG A 79 9.62 -0.34 0.08
C ARG A 79 8.30 -0.84 0.65
N ILE A 80 7.28 -1.00 -0.20
CA ILE A 80 5.99 -1.60 0.21
C ILE A 80 6.23 -3.02 0.73
N ASP A 81 6.93 -3.86 -0.04
CA ASP A 81 7.21 -5.26 0.32
C ASP A 81 7.99 -5.35 1.64
N SER A 82 9.04 -4.53 1.78
CA SER A 82 9.86 -4.48 2.99
C SER A 82 9.06 -4.05 4.22
N ALA A 83 8.19 -3.04 4.08
CA ALA A 83 7.33 -2.58 5.17
C ALA A 83 6.34 -3.66 5.62
N LEU A 84 5.75 -4.38 4.66
CA LEU A 84 4.81 -5.45 4.96
C LEU A 84 5.50 -6.67 5.57
N ALA A 85 6.73 -6.99 5.15
CA ALA A 85 7.50 -8.11 5.67
C ALA A 85 8.04 -7.87 7.10
N ALA A 86 8.34 -6.61 7.45
CA ALA A 86 8.90 -6.25 8.75
C ALA A 86 7.84 -6.00 9.85
N GLY A 87 6.55 -6.05 9.53
CA GLY A 87 5.47 -5.81 10.49
C GLY A 87 5.39 -6.84 11.62
N THR A 88 5.05 -6.40 12.82
CA THR A 88 4.97 -7.26 14.03
C THR A 88 3.54 -7.62 14.46
N GLY A 89 2.52 -7.04 13.82
CA GLY A 89 1.09 -7.30 14.10
C GLY A 89 0.35 -8.09 13.01
N TRP A 90 1.06 -8.55 11.98
CA TRP A 90 0.55 -9.36 10.89
C TRP A 90 1.67 -10.20 10.31
N ARG A 91 1.34 -11.13 9.41
CA ARG A 91 2.31 -11.91 8.65
C ARG A 91 2.01 -11.80 7.17
N LEU A 92 2.98 -11.32 6.39
CA LEU A 92 2.87 -11.26 4.94
C LEU A 92 2.66 -12.68 4.35
N ARG A 93 1.64 -12.82 3.49
CA ARG A 93 1.37 -14.05 2.73
C ARG A 93 1.80 -13.89 1.28
N THR A 94 1.31 -12.84 0.64
CA THR A 94 1.63 -12.51 -0.75
C THR A 94 1.68 -10.99 -0.91
N ALA A 95 2.49 -10.54 -1.86
CA ALA A 95 2.59 -9.16 -2.31
C ALA A 95 3.01 -9.15 -3.78
N GLY A 96 2.53 -8.20 -4.56
CA GLY A 96 2.98 -8.04 -5.93
C GLY A 96 2.24 -6.99 -6.76
N PRO A 97 2.68 -6.80 -8.02
CA PRO A 97 2.05 -5.86 -8.93
C PRO A 97 0.59 -6.20 -9.22
N GLY A 98 -0.27 -5.19 -9.06
CA GLY A 98 -1.65 -5.21 -9.50
C GLY A 98 -1.85 -4.31 -10.73
N ARG A 99 -2.97 -4.49 -11.43
CA ARG A 99 -3.43 -3.54 -12.44
C ARG A 99 -4.38 -2.53 -11.82
N VAL A 100 -4.21 -1.24 -12.08
CA VAL A 100 -5.23 -0.22 -11.74
C VAL A 100 -6.54 -0.59 -12.44
N ARG A 101 -7.63 -0.66 -11.67
CA ARG A 101 -8.95 -1.05 -12.17
C ARG A 101 -9.70 0.17 -12.69
N GLU A 102 -10.67 -0.03 -13.58
CA GLU A 102 -11.46 1.07 -14.16
C GLU A 102 -12.17 1.90 -13.09
N ASN A 103 -12.71 1.27 -12.06
CA ASN A 103 -13.37 1.94 -10.94
C ASN A 103 -12.41 2.70 -10.01
N GLU A 104 -11.10 2.54 -10.19
CA GLU A 104 -10.06 3.25 -9.43
C GLU A 104 -9.43 4.41 -10.22
N ALA A 105 -9.79 4.57 -11.50
CA ALA A 105 -9.16 5.53 -12.40
C ALA A 105 -9.20 6.98 -11.87
N ALA A 106 -10.35 7.40 -11.31
CA ALA A 106 -10.49 8.74 -10.74
C ALA A 106 -9.53 8.98 -9.55
N HIS A 107 -9.37 8.00 -8.67
CA HIS A 107 -8.45 8.07 -7.53
C HIS A 107 -6.99 8.02 -8.00
N ALA A 108 -6.68 7.16 -8.96
CA ALA A 108 -5.36 7.10 -9.59
C ALA A 108 -4.95 8.46 -10.20
N ASP A 109 -5.89 9.13 -10.87
CA ASP A 109 -5.70 10.46 -11.43
C ASP A 109 -5.46 11.54 -10.36
N GLU A 110 -6.13 11.46 -9.21
CA GLU A 110 -5.88 12.34 -8.07
C GLU A 110 -4.46 12.16 -7.54
N LEU A 111 -3.97 10.92 -7.42
CA LEU A 111 -2.60 10.65 -6.98
C LEU A 111 -1.55 11.15 -7.98
N ILE A 112 -1.83 11.10 -9.29
CA ILE A 112 -0.93 11.65 -10.32
C ILE A 112 -0.80 13.17 -10.18
N ARG A 113 -1.89 13.86 -9.83
CA ARG A 113 -1.97 15.32 -9.69
C ARG A 113 -1.56 15.84 -8.32
N ALA A 114 -1.42 14.96 -7.34
CA ALA A 114 -1.07 15.31 -5.97
C ALA A 114 0.29 16.01 -5.91
#